data_AF-A0A2N1HYC9-F1
#
_entry.id   AF-A0A2N1HYC9-F1
#
_cell.length_a   1.000
_cell.length_b   1.000
_cell.length_c   1.000
_cell.angle_alpha   90.00
_cell.angle_beta   90.00
_cell.angle_gamma   90.00
#
_symmetry.space_group_name_H-M   'P 1'
#
loop_
_entity.id
_entity.type
_entity.pdbx_description
1 polymer ?
#
loop_
_entity_poly.entity_id
_entity_poly.type
_entity_poly.pdbx_seq_one_letter_code
_entity_poly.pdbx_strand_id
1 'polypeptide(L)'
;MHVDKAKKRIAKQVKKGFKGYPQISIEYFGTDASCATLVVVQFTLEEDSEVQEERFASQSDAREDETIQTALIKIIDRASAISVIQVPTLTLIK
;
A
#
# COMPACT_ATOMS: atom_id res chain seq x y z
N MET A 1 -15.34 3.24 -5.16
CA MET A 1 -15.34 1.77 -5.35
C MET A 1 -15.37 1.19 -3.96
N HIS A 2 -16.35 0.34 -3.59
CA HIS A 2 -16.49 -0.13 -2.21
C HIS A 2 -15.19 -0.67 -1.59
N VAL A 3 -14.89 -0.26 -0.35
CA VAL A 3 -13.63 -0.53 0.35
C VAL A 3 -13.27 -2.01 0.39
N ASP A 4 -14.23 -2.91 0.67
CA ASP A 4 -13.99 -4.36 0.68
C ASP A 4 -13.51 -4.90 -0.67
N LYS A 5 -14.06 -4.37 -1.76
CA LYS A 5 -13.66 -4.76 -3.11
C LYS A 5 -12.22 -4.27 -3.38
N ALA A 6 -11.86 -3.11 -2.85
CA ALA A 6 -10.52 -2.56 -2.98
C ALA A 6 -9.50 -3.42 -2.20
N LYS A 7 -9.76 -3.66 -0.92
CA LYS A 7 -8.95 -4.54 -0.05
C LYS A 7 -8.75 -5.92 -0.68
N LYS A 8 -9.81 -6.52 -1.22
CA LYS A 8 -9.73 -7.83 -1.90
C LYS A 8 -8.85 -7.80 -3.16
N ARG A 9 -8.84 -6.71 -3.92
CA ARG A 9 -7.94 -6.56 -5.08
C ARG A 9 -6.49 -6.40 -4.65
N ILE A 10 -6.21 -5.59 -3.64
CA ILE A 10 -4.86 -5.40 -3.10
C ILE A 10 -4.34 -6.73 -2.55
N ALA A 11 -5.11 -7.42 -1.70
CA ALA A 11 -4.74 -8.72 -1.15
C ALA A 11 -4.45 -9.77 -2.23
N LYS A 12 -5.19 -9.74 -3.36
CA LYS A 12 -4.90 -10.61 -4.51
C LYS A 12 -3.57 -10.28 -5.19
N GLN A 13 -3.20 -9.01 -5.28
CA GLN A 13 -1.89 -8.62 -5.83
C GLN A 13 -0.77 -9.03 -4.89
N VAL A 14 -0.91 -8.76 -3.58
CA VAL A 14 0.05 -9.16 -2.55
C VAL A 14 0.29 -10.67 -2.56
N LYS A 15 -0.78 -11.47 -2.68
CA LYS A 15 -0.68 -12.93 -2.76
C LYS A 15 0.13 -13.45 -3.95
N LYS A 16 0.30 -12.67 -5.03
CA LYS A 16 1.13 -13.07 -6.16
C LYS A 16 2.63 -13.06 -5.82
N GLY A 17 3.03 -12.41 -4.73
CA GLY A 17 4.41 -12.30 -4.28
C GLY A 17 5.28 -11.41 -5.16
N PHE A 18 6.58 -11.41 -4.87
CA PHE A 18 7.58 -10.70 -5.64
C PHE A 18 7.90 -11.42 -6.96
N LYS A 19 7.89 -10.68 -8.06
CA LYS A 19 8.15 -11.13 -9.44
C LYS A 19 9.11 -10.22 -10.20
N GLY A 20 9.85 -9.37 -9.50
CA GLY A 20 10.71 -8.34 -10.09
C GLY A 20 10.09 -6.94 -10.06
N TYR A 21 10.60 -6.06 -10.91
CA TYR A 21 10.18 -4.65 -10.99
C TYR A 21 9.41 -4.37 -12.28
N PRO A 22 8.48 -3.38 -12.31
CA PRO A 22 8.23 -2.38 -11.28
C PRO A 22 7.53 -2.93 -10.04
N GLN A 23 7.94 -2.46 -8.86
CA GLN A 23 7.42 -2.89 -7.56
C GLN A 23 6.64 -1.75 -6.89
N ILE A 24 5.54 -2.10 -6.24
CA ILE A 24 4.88 -1.28 -5.22
C ILE A 24 5.04 -1.94 -3.85
N SER A 25 5.52 -1.21 -2.86
CA SER A 25 5.44 -1.59 -1.44
C SER A 25 4.37 -0.75 -0.74
N ILE A 26 3.67 -1.36 0.22
CA ILE A 26 2.64 -0.71 1.04
C ILE A 26 2.94 -1.02 2.50
N GLU A 27 3.05 0.02 3.32
CA GLU A 27 3.24 -0.10 4.77
C GLU A 27 2.27 0.82 5.51
N TYR A 28 1.63 0.27 6.55
CA TYR A 28 0.67 0.98 7.38
C TYR A 28 1.31 1.34 8.71
N PHE A 29 1.06 2.56 9.17
CA PHE A 29 1.60 3.09 10.40
C PHE A 29 0.50 3.68 11.28
N GLY A 30 0.74 3.68 12.59
CA GLY A 30 -0.19 4.23 13.57
C GLY A 30 0.45 4.45 14.93
N THR A 31 -0.28 5.11 15.83
CA THR A 31 0.13 5.31 17.23
C THR A 31 -0.09 4.06 18.08
N ASP A 32 -0.96 3.16 17.63
CA ASP A 32 -1.27 1.89 18.26
C ASP A 32 -1.59 0.82 17.20
N ALA A 33 -1.62 -0.45 17.60
CA ALA A 33 -1.82 -1.57 16.69
C ALA A 33 -3.24 -1.69 16.12
N SER A 34 -4.21 -0.94 16.67
CA SER A 34 -5.62 -1.05 16.30
C SER A 34 -5.99 -0.15 15.12
N CYS A 35 -5.30 0.99 14.94
CA CYS A 35 -5.67 1.99 13.95
C CYS A 35 -4.46 2.46 13.12
N ALA A 36 -4.50 2.25 11.81
CA ALA A 36 -3.51 2.81 10.89
C ALA A 36 -3.88 4.26 10.54
N THR A 37 -3.15 5.24 11.04
CA THR A 37 -3.39 6.67 10.75
C THR A 37 -2.57 7.17 9.56
N LEU A 38 -1.66 6.35 9.04
CA LEU A 38 -0.81 6.68 7.90
C LEU A 38 -0.59 5.42 7.04
N VAL A 39 -0.58 5.59 5.73
CA VAL A 39 -0.06 4.58 4.80
C VAL A 39 1.03 5.20 3.93
N VAL A 40 2.12 4.48 3.79
CA VAL A 40 3.23 4.83 2.89
C VAL A 40 3.21 3.84 1.73
N VAL A 41 3.28 4.39 0.52
CA VAL A 41 3.38 3.63 -0.72
C VAL A 41 4.72 3.97 -1.35
N GLN A 42 5.51 2.96 -1.66
CA GLN A 42 6.77 3.18 -2.35
C GLN A 42 6.79 2.48 -3.69
N PHE A 43 7.37 3.15 -4.68
CA PHE A 43 7.54 2.66 -6.04
C PHE A 43 9.03 2.50 -6.34
N THR A 44 9.38 1.36 -6.90
CA THR A 44 10.74 1.05 -7.37
C THR A 44 10.65 0.59 -8.82
N LEU A 45 11.31 1.30 -9.73
CA LEU A 45 11.20 1.07 -11.18
C LEU A 45 11.99 -0.17 -11.63
N GLU A 46 13.23 -0.29 -11.18
CA GLU A 46 14.17 -1.38 -11.47
C GLU A 46 15.02 -1.67 -10.21
N GLU A 47 15.79 -2.75 -10.23
CA GLU A 47 16.74 -3.07 -9.16
C GLU A 47 17.70 -1.89 -8.94
N ASP A 48 17.97 -1.56 -7.67
CA ASP A 48 18.80 -0.42 -7.24
C ASP A 48 18.33 0.97 -7.68
N SER A 49 17.15 1.09 -8.30
CA SER A 49 16.56 2.39 -8.62
C SER A 49 16.19 3.17 -7.37
N GLU A 50 16.25 4.50 -7.47
CA GLU A 50 15.76 5.38 -6.42
C GLU A 50 14.28 5.11 -6.14
N VAL A 51 13.96 5.02 -4.84
CA VAL A 51 12.62 4.73 -4.36
C VAL A 51 11.81 6.02 -4.33
N GLN A 52 10.68 6.02 -5.03
CA GLN A 52 9.71 7.12 -4.94
C GLN A 52 8.69 6.79 -3.86
N GLU A 53 8.31 7.78 -3.06
CA GLU A 53 7.44 7.58 -1.92
C GLU A 53 6.25 8.55 -1.93
N GLU A 54 5.06 8.03 -1.64
CA GLU A 54 3.84 8.80 -1.41
C GLU A 54 3.20 8.40 -0.08
N ARG A 55 2.68 9.39 0.65
CA ARG A 55 2.11 9.20 1.99
C ARG A 55 0.66 9.67 2.04
N PHE A 56 -0.21 8.87 2.63
CA PHE A 56 -1.61 9.24 2.89
C PHE A 56 -1.89 9.18 4.38
N ALA A 57 -2.20 10.33 4.97
CA ALA A 57 -2.71 10.41 6.33
C ALA A 57 -4.22 10.17 6.35
N SER A 58 -4.71 9.52 7.41
CA SER A 58 -6.14 9.35 7.68
C SER A 58 -6.46 9.76 9.12
N GLN A 59 -7.64 10.35 9.31
CA GLN A 59 -8.19 10.65 10.64
C GLN A 59 -8.83 9.41 11.29
N SER A 60 -9.02 8.34 10.51
CA SER A 60 -9.53 7.04 10.93
C SER A 60 -8.57 5.94 10.45
N ASP A 61 -8.97 4.68 10.57
CA ASP A 61 -8.16 3.59 10.04
C ASP A 61 -8.07 3.68 8.51
N ALA A 62 -6.88 4.00 7.99
CA ALA A 62 -6.56 4.10 6.56
C ALA A 62 -6.82 2.78 5.80
N ARG A 63 -6.88 1.64 6.50
CA ARG A 63 -7.26 0.34 5.93
C ARG A 63 -8.75 0.28 5.56
N GLU A 64 -9.58 1.12 6.19
CA GLU A 64 -11.03 1.20 5.98
C GLU A 64 -11.46 2.46 5.21
N ASP A 65 -10.53 3.34 4.87
CA ASP A 65 -10.81 4.55 4.09
C ASP A 65 -10.97 4.22 2.59
N GLU A 66 -12.19 4.38 2.06
CA GLU A 66 -12.49 4.07 0.65
C GLU A 66 -11.65 4.87 -0.34
N THR A 67 -11.35 6.13 -0.02
CA THR A 67 -10.58 7.04 -0.88
C THR A 67 -9.14 6.57 -0.96
N ILE A 68 -8.53 6.27 0.19
CA ILE A 68 -7.17 5.74 0.27
C ILE A 68 -7.08 4.40 -0.44
N GLN A 69 -7.95 3.43 -0.12
CA GLN A 69 -7.93 2.11 -0.76
C GLN A 69 -8.13 2.18 -2.28
N THR A 70 -8.95 3.13 -2.76
CA THR A 70 -9.10 3.38 -4.20
C THR A 70 -7.85 4.02 -4.81
N ALA A 71 -7.17 4.92 -4.10
CA ALA A 71 -5.93 5.54 -4.55
C ALA A 71 -4.81 4.49 -4.68
N LEU A 72 -4.63 3.62 -3.69
CA LEU A 72 -3.65 2.52 -3.71
C LEU A 72 -3.79 1.65 -4.96
N ILE A 73 -5.02 1.27 -5.31
CA ILE A 73 -5.28 0.49 -6.52
C ILE A 73 -4.88 1.25 -7.78
N LYS A 74 -5.22 2.55 -7.85
CA LYS A 74 -4.87 3.36 -9.01
C LYS A 74 -3.36 3.53 -9.14
N ILE A 75 -2.63 3.63 -8.02
CA ILE A 75 -1.16 3.67 -8.02
C ILE A 75 -0.61 2.36 -8.56
N ILE A 76 -1.05 1.21 -8.02
CA ILE A 76 -0.65 -0.13 -8.51
C ILE A 76 -0.92 -0.27 -10.01
N ASP A 77 -2.13 0.09 -10.46
CA ASP A 77 -2.54 -0.05 -11.86
C ASP A 77 -1.73 0.91 -12.77
N ARG A 78 -1.44 2.14 -12.34
CA ARG A 78 -0.64 3.12 -13.13
C ARG A 78 0.84 2.81 -13.17
N ALA A 79 1.39 2.28 -12.08
CA ALA A 79 2.78 1.84 -11.98
C ALA A 79 3.07 0.62 -12.87
N SER A 80 2.03 0.00 -13.45
CA SER A 80 2.15 -1.29 -14.15
C SER A 80 2.88 -2.33 -13.29
N ALA A 81 2.64 -2.29 -11.97
CA ALA A 81 3.42 -3.04 -11.00
C ALA A 81 3.23 -4.55 -11.21
N ILE A 82 4.33 -5.26 -11.38
CA ILE A 82 4.33 -6.73 -11.47
C ILE A 82 4.49 -7.40 -10.10
N SER A 83 4.99 -6.63 -9.13
CA SER A 83 5.12 -6.99 -7.73
C SER A 83 4.38 -5.99 -6.85
N VAL A 84 3.56 -6.52 -5.93
CA VAL A 84 2.98 -5.72 -4.85
C VAL A 84 3.31 -6.40 -3.55
N ILE A 85 4.02 -5.69 -2.68
CA ILE A 85 4.40 -6.17 -1.34
C ILE A 85 3.66 -5.31 -0.32
N GLN A 86 3.15 -5.96 0.72
CA GLN A 86 2.52 -5.26 1.83
C GLN A 86 3.12 -5.79 3.13
N VAL A 87 3.56 -4.87 4.00
CA VAL A 87 3.95 -5.23 5.35
C VAL A 87 2.70 -5.71 6.10
N PRO A 88 2.67 -6.95 6.60
CA PRO A 88 1.45 -7.54 7.16
C PRO A 88 1.06 -6.93 8.52
N THR A 89 2.02 -6.32 9.20
CA THR A 89 1.84 -5.67 10.51
C THR A 89 1.75 -4.16 10.36
N LEU A 90 1.06 -3.53 11.31
CA LEU A 90 1.08 -2.08 11.47
C LEU A 90 2.36 -1.68 12.21
N THR A 91 3.09 -0.71 11.67
CA THR A 91 4.31 -0.17 12.26
C THR A 91 3.99 1.00 13.20
N LEU A 92 4.43 0.91 14.45
CA LEU A 92 4.15 1.94 15.45
C LEU A 92 5.06 3.15 15.27
N ILE A 93 4.48 4.35 15.20
CA ILE A 93 5.21 5.62 15.20
C ILE A 93 5.34 6.07 16.66
N LYS A 94 6.57 6.37 17.09
CA LYS A 94 6.88 6.89 18.43
C LYS A 94 6.77 8.41 18.49
#